data_AF-A0A917X8H0-F1
#
_entry.id   AF-A0A917X8H0-F1
#
_cell.length_a   1.000
_cell.length_b   1.000
_cell.length_c   1.000
_cell.angle_alpha   90.00
_cell.angle_beta   90.00
_cell.angle_gamma   90.00
#
_symmetry.space_group_name_H-M   'P 1'
#
loop_
_entity.id
_entity.type
_entity.pdbx_description
1 polymer ?
#
loop_
_entity_poly.entity_id
_entity_poly.type
_entity_poly.pdbx_seq_one_letter_code
_entity_poly.pdbx_strand_id
1 'polypeptide(L)'
;MPPVVVLADIPVVYGGDGPLLVDLAETPGRGVRVPSARLGEILAELLSGALAFDDLVRGMDRYGMYQGDGGRPAFPTPTSAPSPSHRSLPSLPATSAALLVRTCFDDEAGWQALLGELGGTDAGGWVGADPDPDEIDEDHCPLTALVVDDPVFVDLQPGQVPALVPPEEHTTLVALADARTFAAPGRPLTVVDLYDSPGQQAVLPCGEVGSMTCNLEIANMDFRDFVAEDR
;
A
#
# COMPACT_ATOMS: atom_id res chain seq x y z
N MET A 1 21.95 -13.53 -0.02
CA MET A 1 20.53 -13.89 0.15
C MET A 1 19.89 -13.95 -1.22
N PRO A 2 18.86 -14.78 -1.45
CA PRO A 2 18.09 -14.70 -2.69
C PRO A 2 17.46 -13.29 -2.80
N PRO A 3 17.46 -12.66 -3.98
CA PRO A 3 16.91 -11.31 -4.16
C PRO A 3 15.37 -11.30 -4.15
N VAL A 4 14.75 -12.47 -4.26
CA VAL A 4 13.30 -12.65 -4.38
C VAL A 4 12.87 -13.94 -3.69
N VAL A 5 11.66 -13.95 -3.12
CA VAL A 5 10.96 -15.17 -2.70
C VAL A 5 9.71 -15.38 -3.55
N VAL A 6 9.39 -16.63 -3.84
CA VAL A 6 8.17 -17.04 -4.55
C VAL A 6 7.20 -17.60 -3.53
N LEU A 7 6.00 -17.02 -3.47
CA LEU A 7 4.91 -17.47 -2.61
C LEU A 7 3.82 -18.12 -3.47
N ALA A 8 3.44 -19.34 -3.09
CA ALA A 8 2.26 -20.03 -3.60
C ALA A 8 1.18 -19.96 -2.51
N ASP A 9 0.29 -19.00 -2.63
CA ASP A 9 -0.76 -18.69 -1.67
C ASP A 9 -2.13 -19.21 -2.13
N ILE A 10 -3.19 -18.82 -1.41
CA ILE A 10 -4.56 -19.32 -1.62
C ILE A 10 -5.01 -19.15 -3.08
N PRO A 11 -4.88 -17.97 -3.73
CA PRO A 11 -5.18 -17.81 -5.15
C PRO A 11 -4.50 -18.85 -6.04
N VAL A 12 -3.20 -19.09 -5.85
CA VAL A 12 -2.42 -20.04 -6.67
C VAL A 12 -2.93 -21.47 -6.51
N VAL A 13 -3.24 -21.88 -5.27
CA VAL A 13 -3.66 -23.26 -4.95
C VAL A 13 -5.03 -23.59 -5.56
N TYR A 14 -5.95 -22.62 -5.61
CA TYR A 14 -7.30 -22.82 -6.13
C TYR A 14 -7.45 -22.48 -7.62
N GLY A 15 -6.32 -22.30 -8.34
CA GLY A 15 -6.33 -22.02 -9.77
C GLY A 15 -6.72 -20.59 -10.14
N GLY A 16 -6.61 -19.66 -9.18
CA GLY A 16 -6.74 -18.22 -9.37
C GLY A 16 -5.43 -17.60 -9.89
N ASP A 17 -5.03 -16.47 -9.32
CA ASP A 17 -3.88 -15.70 -9.78
C ASP A 17 -2.56 -16.46 -9.70
N GLY A 18 -1.59 -16.03 -10.50
CA GLY A 18 -0.24 -16.60 -10.52
C GLY A 18 0.55 -16.35 -9.21
N PRO A 19 1.70 -17.03 -9.05
CA PRO A 19 2.54 -16.91 -7.86
C PRO A 19 2.95 -15.47 -7.58
N LEU A 20 3.04 -15.14 -6.28
CA LEU A 20 3.49 -13.84 -5.80
C LEU A 20 5.01 -13.85 -5.66
N LEU A 21 5.69 -12.97 -6.39
CA LEU A 21 7.10 -12.67 -6.19
C LEU A 21 7.23 -11.53 -5.19
N VAL A 22 8.08 -11.69 -4.17
CA VAL A 22 8.34 -10.65 -3.15
C VAL A 22 9.81 -10.26 -3.18
N ASP A 23 10.06 -8.97 -3.34
CA ASP A 23 11.38 -8.35 -3.32
C ASP A 23 11.99 -8.49 -1.91
N LEU A 24 13.23 -8.98 -1.84
CA LEU A 24 14.00 -9.09 -0.59
C LEU A 24 15.25 -8.21 -0.60
N ALA A 25 15.56 -7.57 -1.72
CA ALA A 25 16.82 -6.87 -1.95
C ALA A 25 16.63 -5.36 -1.91
N GLU A 26 15.88 -4.80 -2.85
CA GLU A 26 15.82 -3.35 -3.05
C GLU A 26 14.73 -2.72 -2.19
N THR A 27 13.51 -3.29 -2.25
CA THR A 27 12.36 -2.83 -1.48
C THR A 27 11.68 -4.02 -0.79
N PRO A 28 12.20 -4.47 0.37
CA PRO A 28 11.71 -5.65 1.06
C PRO A 28 10.19 -5.64 1.28
N GLY A 29 9.54 -6.77 0.98
CA GLY A 29 8.11 -6.97 1.22
C GLY A 29 7.19 -6.55 0.07
N ARG A 30 7.69 -5.74 -0.88
CA ARG A 30 6.94 -5.39 -2.10
C ARG A 30 6.72 -6.61 -2.99
N GLY A 31 5.49 -6.81 -3.43
CA GLY A 31 5.02 -7.98 -4.15
C GLY A 31 4.57 -7.67 -5.58
N VAL A 32 4.73 -8.64 -6.49
CA VAL A 32 4.16 -8.65 -7.85
C VAL A 32 3.70 -10.06 -8.20
N ARG A 33 2.47 -10.21 -8.70
CA ARG A 33 1.97 -11.47 -9.24
C ARG A 33 2.57 -11.72 -10.61
N VAL A 34 2.96 -12.96 -10.91
CA VAL A 34 3.46 -13.32 -12.24
C VAL A 34 2.70 -14.49 -12.82
N PRO A 35 2.48 -14.56 -14.16
CA PRO A 35 1.82 -15.71 -14.76
C PRO A 35 2.59 -17.01 -14.48
N SER A 36 1.92 -18.04 -13.98
CA SER A 36 2.56 -19.33 -13.63
C SER A 36 3.34 -19.95 -14.79
N ALA A 37 2.84 -19.77 -16.02
CA ALA A 37 3.50 -20.26 -17.23
C ALA A 37 4.83 -19.54 -17.55
N ARG A 38 5.01 -18.30 -17.04
CA ARG A 38 6.20 -17.47 -17.26
C ARG A 38 7.14 -17.40 -16.05
N LEU A 39 6.78 -18.02 -14.92
CA LEU A 39 7.57 -17.97 -13.68
C LEU A 39 9.04 -18.34 -13.90
N GLY A 40 9.31 -19.44 -14.64
CA GLY A 40 10.68 -19.91 -14.87
C GLY A 40 11.54 -18.93 -15.69
N GLU A 41 10.94 -18.30 -16.71
CA GLU A 41 11.59 -17.27 -17.54
C GLU A 41 11.90 -16.03 -16.70
N ILE A 42 10.90 -15.51 -15.99
CA ILE A 42 11.02 -14.29 -15.17
C ILE A 42 12.06 -14.48 -14.05
N LEU A 43 12.05 -15.62 -13.36
CA LEU A 43 13.06 -15.92 -12.34
C LEU A 43 14.47 -16.00 -12.93
N ALA A 44 14.63 -16.59 -14.12
CA ALA A 44 15.93 -16.66 -14.77
C ALA A 44 16.45 -15.25 -15.12
N GLU A 45 15.58 -14.38 -15.63
CA GLU A 45 15.92 -12.99 -15.96
C GLU A 45 16.28 -12.18 -14.70
N LEU A 46 15.47 -12.25 -13.64
CA LEU A 46 15.77 -11.62 -12.34
C LEU A 46 17.11 -12.08 -11.78
N LEU A 47 17.37 -13.39 -11.77
CA LEU A 47 18.60 -13.97 -11.21
C LEU A 47 19.84 -13.66 -12.07
N SER A 48 19.65 -13.44 -13.37
CA SER A 48 20.72 -13.01 -14.28
C SER A 48 20.95 -11.49 -14.27
N GLY A 49 20.02 -10.72 -13.69
CA GLY A 49 20.03 -9.26 -13.71
C GLY A 49 19.56 -8.65 -15.04
N ALA A 50 18.97 -9.45 -15.94
CA ALA A 50 18.38 -8.96 -17.19
C ALA A 50 17.05 -8.21 -16.95
N LEU A 51 16.39 -8.50 -15.83
CA LEU A 51 15.16 -7.88 -15.37
C LEU A 51 15.36 -7.40 -13.93
N ALA A 52 14.97 -6.17 -13.60
CA ALA A 52 14.93 -5.71 -12.22
C ALA A 52 13.53 -5.92 -11.62
N PHE A 53 13.43 -6.01 -10.29
CA PHE A 53 12.11 -6.11 -9.64
C PHE A 53 11.25 -4.85 -9.90
N ASP A 54 11.88 -3.68 -10.01
CA ASP A 54 11.19 -2.45 -10.41
C ASP A 54 10.55 -2.54 -11.80
N ASP A 55 11.11 -3.34 -12.72
CA ASP A 55 10.52 -3.55 -14.04
C ASP A 55 9.25 -4.42 -13.94
N LEU A 56 9.22 -5.37 -13.00
CA LEU A 56 8.00 -6.14 -12.69
C LEU A 56 6.89 -5.23 -12.15
N VAL A 57 7.22 -4.37 -11.19
CA VAL A 57 6.27 -3.41 -10.60
C VAL A 57 5.79 -2.40 -11.64
N ARG A 58 6.67 -1.94 -12.54
CA ARG A 58 6.29 -1.09 -13.66
C ARG A 58 5.39 -1.81 -14.66
N GLY A 59 5.66 -3.08 -14.95
CA GLY A 59 4.88 -3.86 -15.91
C GLY A 59 3.61 -4.49 -15.33
N MET A 60 3.24 -4.22 -14.07
CA MET A 60 2.04 -4.78 -13.48
C MET A 60 0.77 -4.01 -13.87
N ASP A 61 -0.32 -4.75 -14.05
CA ASP A 61 -1.66 -4.17 -14.22
C ASP A 61 -2.28 -3.78 -12.86
N ARG A 62 -3.53 -3.31 -12.88
CA ARG A 62 -4.28 -2.95 -11.65
C ARG A 62 -4.55 -4.13 -10.71
N TYR A 63 -4.41 -5.36 -11.20
CA TYR A 63 -4.54 -6.60 -10.42
C TYR A 63 -3.22 -7.02 -9.77
N GLY A 64 -2.16 -6.23 -9.92
CA GLY A 64 -0.82 -6.57 -9.46
C GLY A 64 -0.14 -7.65 -10.30
N MET A 65 -0.70 -7.99 -11.47
CA MET A 65 -0.18 -9.01 -12.38
C MET A 65 0.80 -8.42 -13.38
N TYR A 66 2.03 -8.92 -13.40
CA TYR A 66 3.03 -8.56 -14.39
C TYR A 66 2.63 -9.00 -15.80
N GLN A 67 2.50 -8.04 -16.70
CA GLN A 67 2.10 -8.25 -18.10
C GLN A 67 3.29 -8.36 -19.06
N GLY A 68 4.53 -8.09 -18.61
CA GLY A 68 5.69 -8.00 -19.50
C GLY A 68 5.77 -6.68 -20.27
N ASP A 69 6.70 -6.62 -21.23
CA ASP A 69 6.98 -5.45 -22.07
C ASP A 69 5.82 -5.05 -23.02
N GLY A 70 4.76 -5.86 -23.09
CA GLY A 70 3.57 -5.62 -23.91
C GLY A 70 2.38 -5.03 -23.14
N GLY A 71 2.45 -4.96 -21.80
CA GLY A 71 1.46 -4.32 -20.96
C GLY A 71 1.83 -2.86 -20.72
N ARG A 72 0.88 -1.93 -20.89
CA ARG A 72 1.08 -0.59 -20.36
C ARG A 72 1.15 -0.70 -18.83
N PRO A 73 2.13 -0.08 -18.16
CA PRO A 73 2.11 0.11 -16.72
C PRO A 73 0.74 0.62 -16.29
N ALA A 74 0.14 0.05 -15.24
CA ALA A 74 -1.06 0.65 -14.66
C ALA A 74 -0.77 2.06 -14.09
N PHE A 75 0.50 2.36 -13.74
CA PHE A 75 0.90 3.65 -13.19
C PHE A 75 2.27 4.11 -13.66
N PRO A 76 2.48 5.41 -13.90
CA PRO A 76 3.82 5.97 -13.91
C PRO A 76 4.38 5.86 -12.50
N THR A 77 5.35 4.96 -12.30
CA THR A 77 6.17 4.97 -11.09
C THR A 77 6.85 6.34 -11.03
N PRO A 78 6.76 7.09 -9.91
CA PRO A 78 7.62 8.23 -9.71
C PRO A 78 9.05 7.78 -10.00
N THR A 79 9.74 8.48 -10.90
CA THR A 79 11.15 8.23 -11.15
C THR A 79 11.91 8.66 -9.90
N SER A 80 11.98 7.78 -8.90
CA SER A 80 12.78 8.04 -7.73
C SER A 80 14.24 8.03 -8.15
N ALA A 81 14.93 9.12 -7.80
CA ALA A 81 16.37 9.18 -7.72
C ALA A 81 16.89 7.98 -6.88
N PRO A 82 18.16 7.55 -7.05
CA PRO A 82 18.72 6.44 -6.29
C PRO A 82 18.39 6.58 -4.80
N SER A 83 17.73 5.54 -4.26
CA SER A 83 17.28 5.47 -2.89
C SER A 83 18.40 5.91 -1.94
N PRO A 84 18.16 6.83 -0.99
CA PRO A 84 19.09 7.03 0.09
C PRO A 84 19.20 5.71 0.85
N SER A 85 20.44 5.25 1.03
CA SER A 85 20.90 4.19 1.95
C SER A 85 19.81 3.54 2.81
N HIS A 86 19.61 2.21 2.63
CA HIS A 86 18.75 1.33 3.46
C HIS A 86 18.72 1.74 4.94
N ARG A 87 17.84 2.68 5.28
CA ARG A 87 17.55 3.03 6.66
C ARG A 87 16.72 1.87 7.17
N SER A 88 17.23 1.16 8.17
CA SER A 88 16.40 0.17 8.87
C SER A 88 15.31 0.94 9.61
N LEU A 89 14.10 0.90 9.09
CA LEU A 89 12.92 1.45 9.74
C LEU A 89 12.46 0.47 10.83
N PRO A 90 11.92 0.96 11.97
CA PRO A 90 11.29 0.10 12.95
C PRO A 90 9.99 -0.48 12.40
N SER A 91 9.52 -1.56 13.02
CA SER A 91 8.18 -2.11 12.73
C SER A 91 7.09 -1.09 13.04
N LEU A 92 6.03 -1.12 12.25
CA LEU A 92 4.78 -0.42 12.52
C LEU A 92 4.06 -1.05 13.74
N PRO A 93 3.15 -0.32 14.39
CA PRO A 93 2.33 -0.88 15.47
C PRO A 93 1.55 -2.11 15.00
N ALA A 94 1.48 -3.14 15.86
CA ALA A 94 0.62 -4.30 15.62
C ALA A 94 -0.82 -3.91 15.90
N THR A 95 -1.66 -3.97 14.86
CA THR A 95 -3.10 -3.74 14.95
C THR A 95 -3.82 -4.47 13.81
N SER A 96 -5.04 -4.94 14.06
CA SER A 96 -5.93 -5.46 13.02
C SER A 96 -6.65 -4.38 12.21
N ALA A 97 -6.60 -3.12 12.64
CA ALA A 97 -7.26 -1.99 11.96
C ALA A 97 -6.28 -1.25 11.05
N ALA A 98 -6.77 -0.31 10.23
CA ALA A 98 -5.92 0.51 9.38
C ALA A 98 -4.92 1.37 10.18
N LEU A 99 -3.79 1.70 9.56
CA LEU A 99 -2.82 2.67 10.07
C LEU A 99 -2.83 3.94 9.22
N LEU A 100 -2.74 5.11 9.84
CA LEU A 100 -2.48 6.39 9.18
C LEU A 100 -1.08 6.86 9.56
N VAL A 101 -0.11 6.70 8.66
CA VAL A 101 1.29 7.04 8.90
C VAL A 101 1.62 8.39 8.29
N ARG A 102 2.13 9.32 9.11
CA ARG A 102 2.67 10.59 8.62
C ARG A 102 4.06 10.38 8.05
N THR A 103 4.27 10.71 6.78
CA THR A 103 5.57 10.56 6.10
C THR A 103 6.16 11.89 5.66
N CYS A 104 5.38 12.98 5.69
CA CYS A 104 5.84 14.35 5.47
C CYS A 104 5.56 15.24 6.70
N PHE A 105 6.60 15.95 7.16
CA PHE A 105 6.58 16.76 8.38
C PHE A 105 6.74 18.27 8.11
N ASP A 106 6.66 18.68 6.83
CA ASP A 106 6.90 20.07 6.42
C ASP A 106 5.71 21.01 6.70
N ASP A 107 4.51 20.46 6.94
CA ASP A 107 3.28 21.22 7.19
C ASP A 107 2.52 20.69 8.41
N GLU A 108 2.75 21.31 9.56
CA GLU A 108 2.05 20.97 10.80
C GLU A 108 0.59 21.43 10.80
N ALA A 109 0.28 22.57 10.18
CA ALA A 109 -1.10 23.05 10.10
C ALA A 109 -1.94 22.15 9.18
N GLY A 110 -1.35 21.70 8.08
CA GLY A 110 -1.93 20.71 7.18
C GLY A 110 -2.18 19.37 7.86
N TRP A 111 -1.25 18.91 8.70
CA TRP A 111 -1.42 17.70 9.51
C TRP A 111 -2.60 17.80 10.47
N GLN A 112 -2.67 18.87 11.27
CA GLN A 112 -3.79 19.06 12.21
C GLN A 112 -5.14 19.21 11.48
N ALA A 113 -5.15 19.84 10.31
CA ALA A 113 -6.35 19.96 9.48
C ALA A 113 -6.80 18.60 8.92
N LEU A 114 -5.87 17.74 8.49
CA LEU A 114 -6.18 16.37 8.06
C LEU A 114 -6.81 15.57 9.21
N LEU A 115 -6.20 15.60 10.40
CA LEU A 115 -6.75 14.91 11.56
C LEU A 115 -8.15 15.43 11.91
N GLY A 116 -8.38 16.74 11.85
CA GLY A 116 -9.69 17.34 12.05
C GLY A 116 -10.74 16.92 11.01
N GLU A 117 -10.34 16.77 9.75
CA GLU A 117 -11.20 16.26 8.67
C GLU A 117 -11.58 14.78 8.88
N LEU A 118 -10.71 14.01 9.52
CA LEU A 118 -10.93 12.61 9.91
C LEU A 118 -11.60 12.44 11.28
N GLY A 119 -12.23 13.50 11.81
CA GLY A 119 -12.98 13.46 13.08
C GLY A 119 -12.15 13.71 14.35
N GLY A 120 -10.87 14.05 14.20
CA GLY A 120 -9.92 14.22 15.31
C GLY A 120 -9.39 12.90 15.86
N THR A 121 -8.40 13.00 16.76
CA THR A 121 -7.82 11.82 17.43
C THR A 121 -8.40 11.64 18.82
N ASP A 122 -8.76 10.41 19.17
CA ASP A 122 -9.14 10.05 20.54
C ASP A 122 -7.91 9.93 21.49
N ALA A 123 -8.16 9.56 22.75
CA ALA A 123 -7.09 9.38 23.74
C ALA A 123 -6.13 8.22 23.44
N GLY A 124 -6.54 7.28 22.59
CA GLY A 124 -5.72 6.17 22.10
C GLY A 124 -4.94 6.50 20.84
N GLY A 125 -5.09 7.70 20.27
CA GLY A 125 -4.45 8.10 19.03
C GLY A 125 -5.16 7.61 17.77
N TRP A 126 -6.45 7.28 17.87
CA TRP A 126 -7.27 6.80 16.76
C TRP A 126 -8.05 7.94 16.12
N VAL A 127 -8.06 7.98 14.79
CA VAL A 127 -9.06 8.74 14.02
C VAL A 127 -10.27 7.87 13.75
N GLY A 128 -11.44 8.49 13.57
CA GLY A 128 -12.69 7.77 13.29
C GLY A 128 -13.18 6.82 14.37
N ALA A 129 -12.62 6.89 15.59
CA ALA A 129 -13.04 6.04 16.71
C ALA A 129 -14.45 6.43 17.21
N ASP A 130 -15.29 5.42 17.43
CA ASP A 130 -16.70 5.55 17.87
C ASP A 130 -17.58 6.32 16.87
N PRO A 131 -17.74 5.81 15.63
CA PRO A 131 -18.60 6.47 14.65
C PRO A 131 -20.04 6.48 15.15
N ASP A 132 -20.70 7.64 15.10
CA ASP A 132 -22.13 7.73 15.39
C ASP A 132 -22.87 6.87 14.35
N PRO A 133 -23.57 5.80 14.75
CA PRO A 133 -24.26 4.92 13.82
C PRO A 133 -25.33 5.66 12.98
N ASP A 134 -25.81 6.82 13.43
CA ASP A 134 -26.74 7.66 12.67
C ASP A 134 -26.02 8.58 11.64
N GLU A 135 -24.69 8.72 11.73
CA GLU A 135 -23.84 9.47 10.79
C GLU A 135 -23.11 8.56 9.78
N ILE A 136 -23.14 7.25 9.96
CA ILE A 136 -22.59 6.28 9.00
C ILE A 136 -23.51 6.26 7.77
N ASP A 137 -23.05 6.91 6.71
CA ASP A 137 -23.64 6.78 5.38
C ASP A 137 -23.23 5.42 4.79
N GLU A 138 -24.19 4.68 4.21
CA GLU A 138 -23.92 3.40 3.54
C GLU A 138 -22.89 3.57 2.40
N ASP A 139 -22.79 4.78 1.84
CA ASP A 139 -21.84 5.13 0.79
C ASP A 139 -20.52 5.76 1.31
N HIS A 140 -20.47 6.24 2.57
CA HIS A 140 -19.30 6.93 3.14
C HIS A 140 -18.97 6.43 4.55
N CYS A 141 -18.08 5.45 4.61
CA CYS A 141 -17.55 4.93 5.88
C CYS A 141 -16.41 5.84 6.38
N PRO A 142 -16.41 6.27 7.66
CA PRO A 142 -15.27 7.01 8.21
C PRO A 142 -14.02 6.13 8.30
N LEU A 143 -12.84 6.73 8.15
CA LEU A 143 -11.58 6.02 8.32
C LEU A 143 -11.29 5.82 9.82
N THR A 144 -11.48 4.59 10.30
CA THR A 144 -10.97 4.16 11.60
C THR A 144 -9.51 3.72 11.45
N ALA A 145 -8.57 4.50 11.99
CA ALA A 145 -7.15 4.17 11.88
C ALA A 145 -6.34 4.63 13.09
N LEU A 146 -5.33 3.85 13.46
CA LEU A 146 -4.34 4.28 14.45
C LEU A 146 -3.33 5.22 13.78
N VAL A 147 -3.15 6.39 14.37
CA VAL A 147 -2.24 7.42 13.86
C VAL A 147 -0.81 7.11 14.28
N VAL A 148 0.10 7.14 13.30
CA VAL A 148 1.55 6.98 13.48
C VAL A 148 2.23 8.29 13.08
N ASP A 149 2.47 9.15 14.05
CA ASP A 149 3.13 10.46 13.91
C ASP A 149 4.55 10.40 14.50
N ASP A 150 5.45 9.67 13.84
CA ASP A 150 6.85 9.50 14.25
C ASP A 150 7.80 9.89 13.10
N PRO A 151 8.69 10.91 13.28
CA PRO A 151 9.67 11.33 12.29
C PRO A 151 10.63 10.24 11.80
N VAL A 152 10.71 9.09 12.47
CA VAL A 152 11.45 7.93 11.97
C VAL A 152 10.93 7.46 10.60
N PHE A 153 9.63 7.65 10.32
CA PHE A 153 8.95 7.27 9.08
C PHE A 153 8.91 8.36 8.00
N VAL A 154 9.68 9.44 8.18
CA VAL A 154 9.84 10.45 7.11
C VAL A 154 10.31 9.79 5.81
N ASP A 155 9.71 10.19 4.70
CA ASP A 155 9.97 9.67 3.34
C ASP A 155 9.73 8.15 3.16
N LEU A 156 8.97 7.51 4.07
CA LEU A 156 8.57 6.11 3.92
C LEU A 156 7.86 5.89 2.58
N GLN A 157 8.40 4.98 1.77
CA GLN A 157 7.85 4.66 0.45
C GLN A 157 6.81 3.53 0.56
N PRO A 158 5.73 3.59 -0.26
CA PRO A 158 4.67 2.58 -0.29
C PRO A 158 5.17 1.13 -0.37
N GLY A 159 6.14 0.86 -1.25
CA GLY A 159 6.69 -0.48 -1.40
C GLY A 159 7.41 -1.03 -0.16
N GLN A 160 7.87 -0.16 0.76
CA GLN A 160 8.57 -0.59 1.98
C GLN A 160 7.61 -1.00 3.10
N VAL A 161 6.36 -0.54 3.04
CA VAL A 161 5.36 -0.74 4.10
C VAL A 161 5.16 -2.23 4.45
N PRO A 162 5.02 -3.17 3.50
CA PRO A 162 4.74 -4.56 3.84
C PRO A 162 5.81 -5.21 4.73
N ALA A 163 7.07 -4.80 4.62
CA ALA A 163 8.15 -5.32 5.47
C ALA A 163 8.15 -4.74 6.90
N LEU A 164 7.40 -3.66 7.15
CA LEU A 164 7.31 -3.04 8.47
C LEU A 164 6.10 -3.52 9.27
N VAL A 165 5.12 -4.17 8.63
CA VAL A 165 3.92 -4.66 9.31
C VAL A 165 4.25 -5.93 10.10
N PRO A 166 3.98 -5.95 11.41
CA PRO A 166 4.22 -7.12 12.25
C PRO A 166 3.28 -8.29 11.88
N PRO A 167 3.74 -9.55 11.93
CA PRO A 167 2.96 -10.71 11.51
C PRO A 167 1.82 -11.10 12.47
N GLU A 168 1.78 -10.56 13.69
CA GLU A 168 0.85 -10.98 14.75
C GLU A 168 -0.59 -10.47 14.54
N GLU A 169 -0.75 -9.30 13.92
CA GLU A 169 -2.05 -8.71 13.62
C GLU A 169 -2.08 -8.20 12.17
N HIS A 170 -3.07 -8.64 11.41
CA HIS A 170 -3.16 -8.38 9.98
C HIS A 170 -4.06 -7.20 9.70
N THR A 171 -3.47 -6.01 9.59
CA THR A 171 -4.12 -4.89 8.91
C THR A 171 -4.14 -5.16 7.40
N THR A 172 -5.26 -4.84 6.74
CA THR A 172 -5.42 -5.04 5.29
C THR A 172 -4.78 -3.93 4.47
N LEU A 173 -4.59 -2.75 5.07
CA LEU A 173 -4.00 -1.59 4.41
C LEU A 173 -3.28 -0.65 5.38
N VAL A 174 -2.41 0.17 4.82
CA VAL A 174 -1.83 1.34 5.49
C VAL A 174 -2.05 2.57 4.62
N ALA A 175 -2.53 3.66 5.20
CA ALA A 175 -2.62 4.97 4.56
C ALA A 175 -1.40 5.82 4.92
N LEU A 176 -0.78 6.44 3.92
CA LEU A 176 0.35 7.36 4.08
C LEU A 176 -0.11 8.80 3.82
N ALA A 177 0.18 9.67 4.78
CA ALA A 177 0.06 11.12 4.63
C ALA A 177 1.42 11.69 4.19
N ASP A 178 1.60 11.76 2.87
CA ASP A 178 2.84 12.19 2.22
C ASP A 178 2.79 13.67 1.79
N ALA A 179 3.81 14.15 1.08
CA ALA A 179 3.86 15.54 0.62
C ALA A 179 2.67 15.92 -0.29
N ARG A 180 2.09 14.97 -1.05
CA ARG A 180 0.91 15.18 -1.89
C ARG A 180 -0.32 15.46 -1.04
N THR A 181 -0.46 14.79 0.10
CA THR A 181 -1.57 15.00 1.04
C THR A 181 -1.69 16.45 1.48
N PHE A 182 -0.57 17.16 1.64
CA PHE A 182 -0.56 18.56 2.08
C PHE A 182 -0.54 19.57 0.91
N ALA A 183 -0.16 19.14 -0.29
CA ALA A 183 -0.09 20.01 -1.46
C ALA A 183 -1.34 19.99 -2.37
N ALA A 184 -2.10 18.89 -2.37
CA ALA A 184 -3.22 18.69 -3.28
C ALA A 184 -4.59 18.99 -2.63
N PRO A 185 -5.57 19.48 -3.41
CA PRO A 185 -6.95 19.64 -2.92
C PRO A 185 -7.54 18.27 -2.54
N GLY A 186 -8.39 18.25 -1.51
CA GLY A 186 -9.02 17.02 -1.02
C GLY A 186 -8.08 16.09 -0.22
N ARG A 187 -6.89 16.59 0.14
CA ARG A 187 -5.89 15.92 1.00
C ARG A 187 -5.72 14.42 0.73
N PRO A 188 -5.44 14.04 -0.53
CA PRO A 188 -5.43 12.64 -0.90
C PRO A 188 -4.39 11.87 -0.09
N LEU A 189 -4.72 10.64 0.29
CA LEU A 189 -3.83 9.71 0.98
C LEU A 189 -3.35 8.66 0.00
N THR A 190 -2.08 8.26 0.16
CA THR A 190 -1.53 7.12 -0.57
C THR A 190 -1.80 5.86 0.24
N VAL A 191 -2.74 5.03 -0.20
CA VAL A 191 -3.12 3.77 0.45
C VAL A 191 -2.27 2.63 -0.11
N VAL A 192 -1.79 1.74 0.75
CA VAL A 192 -0.92 0.61 0.41
C VAL A 192 -1.60 -0.70 0.73
N ASP A 193 -1.70 -1.57 -0.26
CA ASP A 193 -2.22 -2.93 -0.11
C ASP A 193 -1.24 -3.77 0.70
N LEU A 194 -1.76 -4.55 1.63
CA LEU A 194 -0.99 -5.53 2.42
C LEU A 194 -1.46 -6.97 2.19
N TYR A 195 -2.53 -7.16 1.42
CA TYR A 195 -3.22 -8.43 1.29
C TYR A 195 -2.96 -9.11 -0.05
N ASP A 196 -3.52 -8.60 -1.16
CA ASP A 196 -3.53 -9.31 -2.45
C ASP A 196 -2.24 -9.11 -3.24
N SER A 197 -1.79 -7.85 -3.30
CA SER A 197 -0.60 -7.37 -3.98
C SER A 197 0.21 -6.45 -3.05
N PRO A 198 0.90 -7.01 -2.03
CA PRO A 198 1.57 -6.22 -1.01
C PRO A 198 2.49 -5.13 -1.57
N GLY A 199 2.30 -3.88 -1.14
CA GLY A 199 3.07 -2.73 -1.63
C GLY A 199 2.52 -2.08 -2.90
N GLN A 200 1.44 -2.62 -3.49
CA GLN A 200 0.64 -1.91 -4.49
C GLN A 200 -0.02 -0.69 -3.83
N GLN A 201 -0.11 0.41 -4.58
CA GLN A 201 -0.63 1.67 -4.06
C GLN A 201 -1.87 2.15 -4.83
N ALA A 202 -2.75 2.85 -4.13
CA ALA A 202 -3.83 3.66 -4.67
C ALA A 202 -3.77 5.06 -4.05
N VAL A 203 -4.20 6.08 -4.78
CA VAL A 203 -4.27 7.46 -4.27
C VAL A 203 -5.73 7.88 -4.28
N LEU A 204 -6.29 8.10 -3.10
CA LEU A 204 -7.70 8.41 -2.92
C LEU A 204 -7.86 9.73 -2.15
N PRO A 205 -8.92 10.52 -2.42
CA PRO A 205 -9.34 11.59 -1.50
C PRO A 205 -9.47 11.04 -0.07
N CYS A 206 -9.07 11.80 0.95
CA CYS A 206 -9.05 11.26 2.33
C CYS A 206 -10.44 10.77 2.80
N GLY A 207 -11.51 11.41 2.35
CA GLY A 207 -12.89 10.99 2.65
C GLY A 207 -13.32 9.65 2.03
N GLU A 208 -12.61 9.13 1.02
CA GLU A 208 -12.93 7.85 0.39
C GLU A 208 -12.15 6.66 0.99
N VAL A 209 -11.08 6.94 1.75
CA VAL A 209 -10.21 5.88 2.30
C VAL A 209 -10.94 5.01 3.32
N GLY A 210 -11.83 5.59 4.13
CA GLY A 210 -12.63 4.81 5.07
C GLY A 210 -13.56 3.82 4.34
N SER A 211 -14.24 4.25 3.28
CA SER A 211 -15.04 3.35 2.43
C SER A 211 -14.20 2.23 1.82
N MET A 212 -12.96 2.51 1.39
CA MET A 212 -12.03 1.48 0.93
C MET A 212 -11.73 0.46 2.05
N THR A 213 -11.32 0.92 3.24
CA THR A 213 -11.05 0.05 4.39
C THR A 213 -12.25 -0.86 4.70
N CYS A 214 -13.44 -0.27 4.84
CA CYS A 214 -14.65 -1.02 5.19
C CYS A 214 -15.00 -2.06 4.13
N ASN A 215 -14.85 -1.74 2.83
CA ASN A 215 -15.09 -2.70 1.75
C ASN A 215 -14.11 -3.88 1.75
N LEU A 216 -12.82 -3.62 2.01
CA LEU A 216 -11.78 -4.66 2.09
C LEU A 216 -12.00 -5.57 3.31
N GLU A 217 -12.32 -5.00 4.47
CA GLU A 217 -12.55 -5.76 5.71
C GLU A 217 -13.72 -6.75 5.60
N ILE A 218 -14.80 -6.37 4.89
CA ILE A 218 -15.96 -7.24 4.69
C ILE A 218 -15.89 -8.07 3.39
N ALA A 219 -14.79 -7.94 2.64
CA ALA A 219 -14.59 -8.57 1.32
C ALA A 219 -15.73 -8.28 0.31
N ASN A 220 -16.25 -7.04 0.29
CA ASN A 220 -17.27 -6.61 -0.68
C ASN A 220 -16.65 -6.11 -1.99
N MET A 221 -15.48 -5.46 -1.93
CA MET A 221 -14.68 -5.05 -3.08
C MET A 221 -13.21 -5.38 -2.83
N ASP A 222 -12.39 -5.38 -3.88
CA ASP A 222 -10.96 -5.67 -3.80
C ASP A 222 -10.14 -4.37 -3.89
N PHE A 223 -8.87 -4.40 -3.47
CA PHE A 223 -8.00 -3.22 -3.50
C PHE A 223 -7.91 -2.60 -4.91
N ARG A 224 -7.79 -3.47 -5.91
CA ARG A 224 -7.77 -3.16 -7.35
C ARG A 224 -8.96 -2.34 -7.85
N ASP A 225 -10.09 -2.32 -7.14
CA ASP A 225 -11.28 -1.55 -7.53
C ASP A 225 -11.13 -0.05 -7.25
N PHE A 226 -10.22 0.31 -6.36
CA PHE A 226 -9.87 1.67 -5.99
C PHE A 226 -8.61 2.19 -6.72
N VAL A 227 -7.96 1.30 -7.47
CA VAL A 227 -6.78 1.59 -8.25
C VAL A 227 -7.21 2.30 -9.54
N ALA A 228 -6.97 3.62 -9.61
CA ALA A 228 -7.41 4.46 -10.72
C ALA A 228 -6.90 3.97 -12.09
N GLU A 229 -7.76 4.00 -13.11
CA GLU A 229 -7.34 3.83 -14.51
C GLU A 229 -6.90 5.20 -15.06
N ASP A 230 -5.72 5.27 -15.67
CA ASP A 230 -5.38 6.39 -16.56
C ASP A 230 -6.44 6.44 -17.68
N ARG A 231 -7.35 7.42 -17.60
CA ARG A 231 -8.32 7.75 -18.65
C ARG A 231 -7.72 8.73 -19.67
#